data_AF-A0A536CFA2-F1
#
_entry.id   AF-A0A536CFA2-F1
#
_cell.length_a   1.000
_cell.length_b   1.000
_cell.length_c   1.000
_cell.angle_alpha   90.00
_cell.angle_beta   90.00
_cell.angle_gamma   90.00
#
_symmetry.space_group_name_H-M   'P 1'
#
loop_
_entity.id
_entity.type
_entity.pdbx_description
1 polymer ?
#
loop_
_entity_poly.entity_id
_entity_poly.type
_entity_poly.pdbx_seq_one_letter_code
_entity_poly.pdbx_strand_id
1 'polypeptide(L)'
;MTISERADELEEQLMKTLDRIPSKSALYTMGEIDPRIGMVRPPLQPGQHMLQGADPRLPAMPDKPGLLDFFHLRFRQGGVQHLLQSANLARKNGFPEKVIAACLLHDIGIVGFIQADHGYWGAQLIEPYVDEEISWAIRYHQALRFFPDESVGYAYPEQYIRLFGADYKPEPYVEAAYKEARNHKWYMTSRLICVNDLYSFDPNVEVHLEDFEDILARNFRQPEEGLGFDNSPVAHMWRTMMWPTRFL
;
A
#
# COMPACT_ATOMS: atom_id res chain seq x y z
N MET A 1 11.17 -25.10 -15.14
CA MET A 1 11.53 -23.74 -14.73
C MET A 1 10.25 -22.93 -14.58
N THR A 2 9.94 -22.50 -13.37
CA THR A 2 8.75 -21.68 -13.05
C THR A 2 8.94 -20.24 -13.51
N ILE A 3 7.86 -19.45 -13.50
CA ILE A 3 7.93 -18.00 -13.80
C ILE A 3 8.83 -17.28 -12.79
N SER A 4 8.79 -17.68 -11.52
CA SER A 4 9.64 -17.14 -10.45
C SER A 4 11.10 -17.42 -10.72
N GLU A 5 11.45 -18.69 -10.99
CA GLU A 5 12.84 -19.08 -11.26
C GLU A 5 13.41 -18.32 -12.48
N ARG A 6 12.59 -18.09 -13.52
CA ARG A 6 13.00 -17.30 -14.68
C ARG A 6 13.21 -15.82 -14.35
N ALA A 7 12.38 -15.26 -13.47
CA ALA A 7 12.53 -13.88 -13.02
C ALA A 7 13.79 -13.71 -12.16
N ASP A 8 14.08 -14.67 -11.29
CA ASP A 8 15.26 -14.67 -10.42
C ASP A 8 16.55 -14.82 -11.25
N GLU A 9 16.58 -15.72 -12.23
CA GLU A 9 17.73 -15.84 -13.14
C GLU A 9 17.94 -14.57 -13.99
N LEU A 10 16.86 -13.95 -14.46
CA LEU A 10 16.94 -12.69 -15.21
C LEU A 10 17.43 -11.55 -14.32
N GLU A 11 16.96 -11.47 -13.06
CA GLU A 11 17.44 -10.52 -12.06
C GLU A 11 18.94 -10.72 -11.83
N GLU A 12 19.39 -11.96 -11.61
CA GLU A 12 20.79 -12.28 -11.37
C GLU A 12 21.69 -11.95 -12.58
N GLN A 13 21.20 -12.20 -13.80
CA GLN A 13 21.91 -11.84 -15.03
C GLN A 13 22.04 -10.33 -15.21
N LEU A 14 20.97 -9.57 -14.95
CA LEU A 14 20.99 -8.10 -14.97
C LEU A 14 21.89 -7.53 -13.86
N MET A 15 21.90 -8.14 -12.68
CA MET A 15 22.79 -7.71 -11.59
C MET A 15 24.26 -7.90 -11.93
N LYS A 16 24.61 -8.95 -12.70
CA LYS A 16 26.00 -9.21 -13.13
C LYS A 16 26.53 -8.17 -14.12
N THR A 17 25.66 -7.43 -14.80
CA THR A 17 26.06 -6.39 -15.77
C THR A 17 26.08 -4.98 -15.18
N LEU A 18 25.73 -4.81 -13.91
CA LEU A 18 25.69 -3.51 -13.25
C LEU A 18 26.98 -3.23 -12.45
N ASP A 19 27.58 -2.06 -12.69
CA ASP A 19 28.64 -1.51 -11.82
C ASP A 19 28.08 -1.08 -10.44
N ARG A 20 26.76 -0.91 -10.34
CA ARG A 20 26.03 -0.54 -9.12
C ARG A 20 25.15 -1.68 -8.64
N ILE A 21 25.52 -2.30 -7.53
CA ILE A 21 24.84 -3.48 -7.00
C ILE A 21 23.65 -3.05 -6.12
N PRO A 22 22.41 -3.44 -6.45
CA PRO A 22 21.24 -3.18 -5.61
C PRO A 22 21.33 -3.92 -4.28
N SER A 23 20.80 -3.33 -3.23
CA SER A 23 20.72 -3.92 -1.89
C SER A 23 19.32 -4.47 -1.63
N LYS A 24 19.22 -5.68 -1.07
CA LYS A 24 17.95 -6.21 -0.52
C LYS A 24 17.92 -5.92 0.98
N SER A 25 16.84 -5.29 1.48
CA SER A 25 16.70 -4.98 2.91
C SER A 25 16.43 -6.25 3.72
N ALA A 26 16.62 -6.20 5.04
CA ALA A 26 16.33 -7.35 5.90
C ALA A 26 14.85 -7.78 5.78
N LEU A 27 13.92 -6.83 5.77
CA LEU A 27 12.50 -7.11 5.62
C LEU A 27 12.18 -7.77 4.26
N TYR A 28 12.88 -7.38 3.20
CA TYR A 28 12.72 -7.96 1.87
C TYR A 28 13.03 -9.47 1.85
N THR A 29 14.09 -9.89 2.55
CA THR A 29 14.56 -11.29 2.51
C THR A 29 14.01 -12.18 3.63
N MET A 30 13.48 -11.58 4.70
CA MET A 30 13.11 -12.31 5.93
C MET A 30 11.97 -13.32 5.75
N GLY A 31 11.15 -13.18 4.70
CA GLY A 31 10.13 -14.18 4.35
C GLY A 31 10.70 -15.47 3.74
N GLU A 32 11.97 -15.44 3.31
CA GLU A 32 12.63 -16.53 2.60
C GLU A 32 13.85 -17.07 3.37
N ILE A 33 14.55 -16.19 4.09
CA ILE A 33 15.81 -16.47 4.76
C ILE A 33 15.70 -16.10 6.24
N ASP A 34 16.17 -16.98 7.14
CA ASP A 34 16.25 -16.68 8.57
C ASP A 34 17.12 -15.43 8.82
N PRO A 35 16.53 -14.35 9.38
CA PRO A 35 17.22 -13.07 9.53
C PRO A 35 18.40 -13.13 10.50
N ARG A 36 18.49 -14.16 11.36
CA ARG A 36 19.61 -14.35 12.31
C ARG A 36 20.85 -14.93 11.65
N ILE A 37 20.66 -15.65 10.54
CA ILE A 37 21.74 -16.16 9.71
C ILE A 37 22.19 -15.05 8.75
N GLY A 38 21.22 -14.27 8.27
CA GLY A 38 21.44 -13.16 7.34
C GLY A 38 21.78 -13.64 5.93
N MET A 39 21.95 -12.68 5.02
CA MET A 39 22.40 -12.95 3.67
C MET A 39 23.88 -12.58 3.56
N VAL A 40 24.76 -13.56 3.36
CA VAL A 40 26.20 -13.28 3.13
C VAL A 40 26.34 -12.67 1.75
N ARG A 41 26.49 -11.34 1.69
CA ARG A 41 26.78 -10.67 0.41
C ARG A 41 28.20 -11.02 -0.02
N PRO A 42 28.41 -11.51 -1.25
CA PRO A 42 29.75 -11.66 -1.81
C PRO A 42 30.49 -10.31 -1.79
N PRO A 43 31.82 -10.28 -1.60
CA PRO A 43 32.58 -9.05 -1.70
C PRO A 43 32.40 -8.42 -3.08
N LEU A 44 32.35 -7.09 -3.12
CA LEU A 44 32.33 -6.34 -4.37
C LEU A 44 33.58 -6.65 -5.19
N GLN A 45 33.42 -6.88 -6.49
CA GLN A 45 34.54 -7.01 -7.42
C GLN A 45 35.15 -5.62 -7.70
N PRO A 46 36.43 -5.54 -8.14
CA PRO A 46 37.03 -4.27 -8.53
C PRO A 46 36.15 -3.51 -9.55
N GLY A 47 35.83 -2.25 -9.23
CA GLY A 47 34.95 -1.40 -10.06
C GLY A 47 33.47 -1.42 -9.64
N GLN A 48 33.03 -2.43 -8.90
CA GLN A 48 31.65 -2.48 -8.39
C GLN A 48 31.49 -1.60 -7.15
N HIS A 49 30.33 -0.95 -7.07
CA HIS A 49 29.93 -0.12 -5.94
C HIS A 49 28.51 -0.48 -5.53
N MET A 50 28.15 -0.16 -4.29
CA MET A 50 26.74 -0.26 -3.89
C MET A 50 25.89 0.78 -4.61
N LEU A 51 24.65 0.39 -4.92
CA LEU A 51 23.64 1.31 -5.42
C LEU A 51 23.25 2.29 -4.31
N GLN A 52 23.52 3.57 -4.55
CA GLN A 52 23.18 4.67 -3.65
C GLN A 52 22.42 5.74 -4.43
N GLY A 53 21.14 5.48 -4.71
CA GLY A 53 20.28 6.34 -5.51
C GLY A 53 19.17 5.55 -6.21
N ALA A 54 18.74 6.06 -7.37
CA ALA A 54 17.71 5.42 -8.19
C ALA A 54 18.19 4.10 -8.79
N ASP A 55 17.36 3.06 -8.65
CA ASP A 55 17.58 1.78 -9.32
C ASP A 55 17.25 1.93 -10.81
N PRO A 56 18.21 1.72 -11.74
CA PRO A 56 17.99 1.90 -13.16
C PRO A 56 16.99 0.90 -13.76
N ARG A 57 16.61 -0.14 -13.01
CA ARG A 57 15.58 -1.11 -13.41
C ARG A 57 14.16 -0.57 -13.23
N LEU A 58 13.99 0.49 -12.45
CA LEU A 58 12.69 1.11 -12.18
C LEU A 58 12.48 2.35 -13.06
N PRO A 59 11.23 2.68 -13.44
CA PRO A 59 10.92 3.96 -14.04
C PRO A 59 11.40 5.13 -13.19
N ALA A 60 11.97 6.15 -13.83
CA ALA A 60 12.45 7.34 -13.15
C ALA A 60 11.29 8.11 -12.51
N MET A 61 11.48 8.57 -11.27
CA MET A 61 10.56 9.50 -10.62
C MET A 61 10.88 10.93 -11.06
N PRO A 62 9.89 11.84 -11.10
CA PRO A 62 10.16 13.26 -11.28
C PRO A 62 10.88 13.86 -10.06
N ASP A 63 11.50 15.03 -10.24
CA ASP A 63 12.25 15.73 -9.17
C ASP A 63 11.39 16.07 -7.94
N LYS A 64 10.09 16.30 -8.16
CA LYS A 64 9.09 16.62 -7.13
C LYS A 64 7.91 15.65 -7.26
N PRO A 65 8.04 14.40 -6.79
CA PRO A 65 7.03 13.38 -6.99
C PRO A 65 5.76 13.68 -6.20
N GLY A 66 4.61 13.63 -6.86
CA GLY A 66 3.30 13.70 -6.24
C GLY A 66 2.68 12.31 -6.08
N LEU A 67 1.53 12.26 -5.39
CA LEU A 67 0.78 11.01 -5.18
C LEU A 67 0.52 10.21 -6.48
N LEU A 68 0.11 10.86 -7.58
CA LEU A 68 -0.19 10.19 -8.84
C LEU A 68 1.04 9.52 -9.45
N ASP A 69 2.23 10.11 -9.30
CA ASP A 69 3.48 9.49 -9.76
C ASP A 69 3.73 8.14 -9.08
N PHE A 70 3.39 8.01 -7.78
CA PHE A 70 3.49 6.72 -7.10
C PHE A 70 2.50 5.69 -7.64
N PHE A 71 1.26 6.09 -7.94
CA PHE A 71 0.27 5.22 -8.60
C PHE A 71 0.77 4.68 -9.94
N HIS A 72 1.37 5.55 -10.77
CA HIS A 72 1.85 5.15 -12.09
C HIS A 72 3.19 4.39 -12.05
N LEU A 73 4.12 4.78 -11.17
CA LEU A 73 5.52 4.37 -11.27
C LEU A 73 5.98 3.40 -10.18
N ARG A 74 5.21 3.22 -9.09
CA ARG A 74 5.63 2.39 -7.94
C ARG A 74 4.58 1.40 -7.45
N PHE A 75 3.30 1.70 -7.65
CA PHE A 75 2.22 0.85 -7.17
C PHE A 75 1.94 -0.33 -8.10
N ARG A 76 1.60 -1.48 -7.50
CA ARG A 76 1.27 -2.70 -8.24
C ARG A 76 -0.04 -2.50 -9.00
N GLN A 77 0.03 -2.50 -10.33
CA GLN A 77 -1.11 -2.16 -11.22
C GLN A 77 -2.39 -2.97 -10.96
N GLY A 78 -2.27 -4.29 -10.71
CA GLY A 78 -3.43 -5.11 -10.36
C GLY A 78 -4.10 -4.72 -9.03
N GLY A 79 -3.35 -4.11 -8.09
CA GLY A 79 -3.90 -3.55 -6.86
C GLY A 79 -4.47 -2.14 -7.02
N VAL A 80 -3.97 -1.35 -7.98
CA VAL A 80 -4.50 0.00 -8.24
C VAL A 80 -5.95 -0.05 -8.72
N GLN A 81 -6.29 -1.01 -9.59
CA GLN A 81 -7.69 -1.17 -10.05
C GLN A 81 -8.66 -1.49 -8.91
N HIS A 82 -8.21 -2.19 -7.86
CA HIS A 82 -9.03 -2.44 -6.66
C HIS A 82 -9.42 -1.15 -5.97
N LEU A 83 -8.42 -0.29 -5.73
CA LEU A 83 -8.61 1.02 -5.12
C LEU A 83 -9.56 1.89 -5.94
N LEU A 84 -9.39 1.92 -7.26
CA LEU A 84 -10.21 2.71 -8.17
C LEU A 84 -11.65 2.21 -8.24
N GLN A 85 -11.88 0.89 -8.29
CA GLN A 85 -13.23 0.32 -8.26
C GLN A 85 -13.93 0.60 -6.92
N SER A 86 -13.21 0.49 -5.79
CA SER A 86 -13.74 0.83 -4.47
C SER A 86 -14.17 2.29 -4.39
N ALA A 87 -13.31 3.22 -4.82
CA ALA A 87 -13.62 4.65 -4.87
C ALA A 87 -14.79 4.95 -5.84
N ASN A 88 -14.85 4.27 -6.99
CA ASN A 88 -15.93 4.44 -7.96
C ASN A 88 -17.27 3.97 -7.41
N LEU A 89 -17.29 2.85 -6.67
CA LEU A 89 -18.50 2.37 -6.01
C LEU A 89 -18.96 3.38 -4.94
N ALA A 90 -18.05 3.88 -4.12
CA ALA A 90 -18.38 4.89 -3.13
C ALA A 90 -18.95 6.17 -3.76
N ARG A 91 -18.38 6.61 -4.89
CA ARG A 91 -18.85 7.74 -5.70
C ARG A 91 -20.25 7.49 -6.27
N LYS A 92 -20.50 6.30 -6.86
CA LYS A 92 -21.82 5.91 -7.41
C LYS A 92 -22.90 5.87 -6.33
N ASN A 93 -22.53 5.49 -5.11
CA ASN A 93 -23.41 5.49 -3.95
C ASN A 93 -23.65 6.89 -3.35
N GLY A 94 -23.03 7.94 -3.91
CA GLY A 94 -23.24 9.32 -3.49
C GLY A 94 -22.60 9.67 -2.15
N PHE A 95 -21.56 8.95 -1.72
CA PHE A 95 -20.88 9.26 -0.46
C PHE A 95 -20.02 10.54 -0.58
N PRO A 96 -19.77 11.25 0.54
CA PRO A 96 -18.93 12.45 0.56
C PRO A 96 -17.49 12.19 0.06
N GLU A 97 -16.84 13.24 -0.43
CA GLU A 97 -15.48 13.15 -1.00
C GLU A 97 -14.45 12.54 -0.05
N LYS A 98 -14.54 12.79 1.26
CA LYS A 98 -13.68 12.14 2.26
C LYS A 98 -13.79 10.62 2.22
N VAL A 99 -15.01 10.08 2.08
CA VAL A 99 -15.24 8.62 1.99
C VAL A 99 -14.67 8.09 0.67
N ILE A 100 -14.89 8.81 -0.44
CA ILE A 100 -14.36 8.42 -1.76
C ILE A 100 -12.82 8.39 -1.72
N ALA A 101 -12.19 9.43 -1.19
CA ALA A 101 -10.74 9.51 -1.02
C ALA A 101 -10.22 8.42 -0.08
N ALA A 102 -10.91 8.14 1.03
CA ALA A 102 -10.53 7.06 1.94
C ALA A 102 -10.63 5.68 1.26
N CYS A 103 -11.66 5.43 0.46
CA CYS A 103 -11.77 4.20 -0.36
C CYS A 103 -10.65 4.12 -1.40
N LEU A 104 -10.24 5.23 -2.01
CA LEU A 104 -9.14 5.24 -2.98
C LEU A 104 -7.77 4.96 -2.35
N LEU A 105 -7.60 5.24 -1.05
CA LEU A 105 -6.30 5.16 -0.37
C LEU A 105 -6.21 4.02 0.66
N HIS A 106 -7.30 3.29 0.95
CA HIS A 106 -7.36 2.37 2.09
C HIS A 106 -6.28 1.27 2.06
N ASP A 107 -6.04 0.69 0.90
CA ASP A 107 -5.08 -0.41 0.70
C ASP A 107 -3.74 0.08 0.11
N ILE A 108 -3.42 1.37 0.19
CA ILE A 108 -2.14 1.91 -0.31
C ILE A 108 -0.92 1.21 0.31
N GLY A 109 -1.04 0.74 1.56
CA GLY A 109 -0.04 -0.11 2.21
C GLY A 109 0.18 -1.44 1.48
N ILE A 110 -0.88 -2.10 1.01
CA ILE A 110 -0.80 -3.34 0.23
C ILE A 110 -0.21 -3.08 -1.15
N VAL A 111 -0.67 -2.03 -1.83
CA VAL A 111 -0.37 -1.82 -3.24
C VAL A 111 1.06 -1.28 -3.46
N GLY A 112 1.59 -0.52 -2.50
CA GLY A 112 2.87 0.18 -2.66
C GLY A 112 3.93 -0.07 -1.58
N PHE A 113 3.57 -0.63 -0.42
CA PHE A 113 4.48 -0.67 0.73
C PHE A 113 4.47 -2.02 1.48
N ILE A 114 3.98 -2.06 2.73
CA ILE A 114 3.99 -3.25 3.57
C ILE A 114 2.55 -3.76 3.74
N GLN A 115 2.32 -5.02 3.32
CA GLN A 115 0.98 -5.63 3.33
C GLN A 115 0.52 -6.07 4.73
N ALA A 116 1.41 -6.62 5.56
CA ALA A 116 1.09 -6.97 6.93
C ALA A 116 0.79 -5.68 7.71
N ASP A 117 -0.35 -5.61 8.39
CA ASP A 117 -0.84 -4.38 9.02
C ASP A 117 -1.00 -3.18 8.07
N HIS A 118 -1.42 -3.45 6.82
CA HIS A 118 -1.61 -2.45 5.77
C HIS A 118 -2.43 -1.22 6.17
N GLY A 119 -3.48 -1.37 6.98
CA GLY A 119 -4.30 -0.24 7.42
C GLY A 119 -3.48 0.73 8.27
N TYR A 120 -2.62 0.21 9.15
CA TYR A 120 -1.73 1.02 9.97
C TYR A 120 -0.62 1.68 9.14
N TRP A 121 0.05 0.91 8.28
CA TRP A 121 1.09 1.44 7.41
C TRP A 121 0.55 2.49 6.43
N GLY A 122 -0.59 2.20 5.80
CA GLY A 122 -1.25 3.10 4.86
C GLY A 122 -1.74 4.38 5.54
N ALA A 123 -2.40 4.26 6.70
CA ALA A 123 -2.82 5.42 7.48
C ALA A 123 -1.64 6.31 7.87
N GLN A 124 -0.57 5.72 8.42
CA GLN A 124 0.64 6.46 8.79
C GLN A 124 1.23 7.17 7.57
N LEU A 125 1.40 6.45 6.44
CA LEU A 125 1.99 6.98 5.21
C LEU A 125 1.30 8.27 4.71
N ILE A 126 -0.02 8.35 4.83
CA ILE A 126 -0.78 9.50 4.30
C ILE A 126 -1.15 10.55 5.35
N GLU A 127 -1.05 10.23 6.65
CA GLU A 127 -1.53 11.06 7.77
C GLU A 127 -1.10 12.54 7.69
N PRO A 128 0.12 12.91 7.27
CA PRO A 128 0.51 14.32 7.18
C PRO A 128 -0.15 15.11 6.04
N TYR A 129 -0.85 14.43 5.12
CA TYR A 129 -1.34 14.99 3.87
C TYR A 129 -2.86 15.00 3.75
N VAL A 130 -3.57 14.27 4.61
CA VAL A 130 -5.03 14.15 4.55
C VAL A 130 -5.69 14.65 5.85
N ASP A 131 -7.00 14.82 5.82
CA ASP A 131 -7.78 15.05 7.03
C ASP A 131 -7.67 13.86 7.99
N GLU A 132 -7.62 14.12 9.30
CA GLU A 132 -7.46 13.11 10.35
C GLU A 132 -8.54 12.01 10.27
N GLU A 133 -9.75 12.36 9.82
CA GLU A 133 -10.83 11.38 9.60
C GLU A 133 -10.46 10.33 8.55
N ILE A 134 -9.79 10.73 7.46
CA ILE A 134 -9.39 9.84 6.37
C ILE A 134 -8.31 8.88 6.88
N SER A 135 -7.25 9.39 7.50
CA SER A 135 -6.17 8.54 8.02
C SER A 135 -6.67 7.61 9.12
N TRP A 136 -7.55 8.08 10.01
CA TRP A 136 -8.17 7.25 11.04
C TRP A 136 -9.07 6.17 10.42
N ALA A 137 -9.90 6.51 9.43
CA ALA A 137 -10.79 5.56 8.78
C ALA A 137 -10.00 4.44 8.10
N ILE A 138 -8.90 4.78 7.42
CA ILE A 138 -7.98 3.82 6.81
C ILE A 138 -7.24 3.00 7.88
N ARG A 139 -6.91 3.54 9.04
CA ARG A 139 -6.28 2.72 10.09
C ARG A 139 -7.20 1.60 10.55
N TYR A 140 -8.44 1.95 10.88
CA TYR A 140 -9.36 1.02 11.53
C TYR A 140 -10.16 0.15 10.56
N HIS A 141 -10.17 0.44 9.25
CA HIS A 141 -10.85 -0.44 8.28
C HIS A 141 -10.25 -1.85 8.31
N GLN A 142 -8.94 -1.96 8.60
CA GLN A 142 -8.26 -3.24 8.78
C GLN A 142 -8.87 -4.10 9.89
N ALA A 143 -9.29 -3.51 11.01
CA ALA A 143 -9.93 -4.27 12.08
C ALA A 143 -11.39 -4.54 11.71
N LEU A 144 -12.11 -3.51 11.25
CA LEU A 144 -13.54 -3.58 10.94
C LEU A 144 -13.89 -4.62 9.87
N ARG A 145 -12.99 -4.90 8.92
CA ARG A 145 -13.22 -5.88 7.85
C ARG A 145 -13.53 -7.29 8.36
N PHE A 146 -13.07 -7.65 9.56
CA PHE A 146 -13.30 -8.97 10.18
C PHE A 146 -14.58 -9.09 11.00
N PHE A 147 -15.31 -7.99 11.23
CA PHE A 147 -16.50 -8.01 12.10
C PHE A 147 -17.73 -7.52 11.33
N PRO A 148 -18.82 -8.31 11.29
CA PRO A 148 -20.03 -7.92 10.60
C PRO A 148 -20.71 -6.71 11.27
N ASP A 149 -21.45 -5.96 10.48
CA ASP A 149 -22.37 -4.92 10.92
C ASP A 149 -23.61 -4.92 10.00
N GLU A 150 -24.62 -5.69 10.40
CA GLU A 150 -25.86 -5.86 9.64
C GLU A 150 -26.65 -4.56 9.48
N SER A 151 -26.45 -3.58 10.38
CA SER A 151 -27.16 -2.29 10.31
C SER A 151 -26.84 -1.48 9.06
N VAL A 152 -25.71 -1.81 8.40
CA VAL A 152 -25.22 -1.20 7.17
C VAL A 152 -25.03 -2.23 6.05
N GLY A 153 -25.60 -3.43 6.22
CA GLY A 153 -25.51 -4.50 5.25
C GLY A 153 -24.13 -5.16 5.10
N TYR A 154 -23.22 -4.97 6.07
CA TYR A 154 -21.89 -5.59 6.03
C TYR A 154 -21.91 -6.96 6.72
N ALA A 155 -22.14 -8.03 5.96
CA ALA A 155 -21.98 -9.40 6.45
C ALA A 155 -20.50 -9.80 6.53
N TYR A 156 -20.19 -10.87 7.26
CA TYR A 156 -18.83 -11.43 7.25
C TYR A 156 -18.48 -11.93 5.83
N PRO A 157 -17.36 -11.49 5.21
CA PRO A 157 -17.07 -11.83 3.83
C PRO A 157 -16.89 -13.35 3.60
N GLU A 158 -17.63 -13.93 2.65
CA GLU A 158 -17.47 -15.35 2.27
C GLU A 158 -16.03 -15.65 1.83
N GLN A 159 -15.38 -14.67 1.18
CA GLN A 159 -13.98 -14.80 0.76
C GLN A 159 -13.03 -15.04 1.94
N TYR A 160 -13.32 -14.53 3.13
CA TYR A 160 -12.48 -14.80 4.31
C TYR A 160 -12.64 -16.20 4.84
N ILE A 161 -13.85 -16.77 4.76
CA ILE A 161 -14.04 -18.18 5.07
C ILE A 161 -13.18 -19.04 4.14
N ARG A 162 -13.13 -18.69 2.85
CA ARG A 162 -12.31 -19.40 1.84
C ARG A 162 -10.81 -19.21 2.05
N LEU A 163 -10.36 -18.00 2.37
CA LEU A 163 -8.93 -17.66 2.48
C LEU A 163 -8.32 -18.04 3.83
N PHE A 164 -9.06 -17.86 4.93
CA PHE A 164 -8.54 -18.02 6.29
C PHE A 164 -9.09 -19.25 7.01
N GLY A 165 -10.17 -19.85 6.50
CA GLY A 165 -10.89 -20.93 7.17
C GLY A 165 -12.05 -20.43 8.02
N ALA A 166 -13.04 -21.30 8.23
CA ALA A 166 -14.26 -20.96 8.99
C ALA A 166 -14.01 -20.78 10.50
N ASP A 167 -12.91 -21.33 11.00
CA ASP A 167 -12.49 -21.30 12.40
C ASP A 167 -11.48 -20.17 12.69
N TYR A 168 -11.06 -19.41 11.68
CA TYR A 168 -10.17 -18.27 11.85
C TYR A 168 -10.77 -17.25 12.82
N LYS A 169 -9.93 -16.76 13.73
CA LYS A 169 -10.23 -15.65 14.63
C LYS A 169 -9.12 -14.61 14.54
N PRO A 170 -9.45 -13.32 14.44
CA PRO A 170 -8.45 -12.27 14.51
C PRO A 170 -7.66 -12.31 15.82
N GLU A 171 -6.41 -11.83 15.78
CA GLU A 171 -5.58 -11.68 16.97
C GLU A 171 -6.23 -10.73 18.01
N PRO A 172 -5.94 -10.88 19.32
CA PRO A 172 -6.59 -10.08 20.36
C PRO A 172 -6.48 -8.56 20.19
N TYR A 173 -5.39 -8.06 19.59
CA TYR A 173 -5.23 -6.63 19.34
C TYR A 173 -6.19 -6.13 18.24
N VAL A 174 -6.56 -6.98 17.28
CA VAL A 174 -7.54 -6.66 16.22
C VAL A 174 -8.94 -6.56 16.81
N GLU A 175 -9.30 -7.47 17.73
CA GLU A 175 -10.56 -7.38 18.48
C GLU A 175 -10.63 -6.11 19.34
N ALA A 176 -9.51 -5.74 19.98
CA ALA A 176 -9.43 -4.51 20.77
C ALA A 176 -9.62 -3.27 19.88
N ALA A 177 -8.95 -3.22 18.73
CA ALA A 177 -9.10 -2.15 17.75
C ALA A 177 -10.53 -2.06 17.20
N TYR A 178 -11.21 -3.19 16.97
CA TYR A 178 -12.62 -3.20 16.60
C TYR A 178 -13.52 -2.57 17.68
N LYS A 179 -13.33 -2.95 18.95
CA LYS A 179 -14.11 -2.40 20.07
C LYS A 179 -13.90 -0.90 20.23
N GLU A 180 -12.66 -0.43 20.05
CA GLU A 180 -12.36 1.00 20.04
C GLU A 180 -13.06 1.70 18.88
N ALA A 181 -12.88 1.19 17.66
CA ALA A 181 -13.46 1.77 16.45
C ALA A 181 -14.99 1.88 16.52
N ARG A 182 -15.68 0.87 17.08
CA ARG A 182 -17.15 0.87 17.21
C ARG A 182 -17.71 2.03 18.03
N ASN A 183 -16.91 2.58 18.95
CA ASN A 183 -17.31 3.68 19.83
C ASN A 183 -16.80 5.03 19.35
N HIS A 184 -16.11 5.09 18.20
CA HIS A 184 -15.49 6.30 17.69
C HIS A 184 -16.41 7.09 16.76
N LYS A 185 -16.31 8.43 16.78
CA LYS A 185 -17.13 9.33 15.95
C LYS A 185 -16.99 9.09 14.44
N TRP A 186 -15.85 8.57 14.00
CA TRP A 186 -15.55 8.28 12.59
C TRP A 186 -15.77 6.81 12.21
N TYR A 187 -16.39 6.02 13.09
CA TYR A 187 -16.72 4.62 12.84
C TYR A 187 -17.33 4.41 11.45
N MET A 188 -18.31 5.24 11.10
CA MET A 188 -19.05 5.09 9.85
C MET A 188 -18.18 5.32 8.61
N THR A 189 -17.26 6.27 8.63
CA THR A 189 -16.33 6.51 7.51
C THR A 189 -15.46 5.28 7.28
N SER A 190 -14.91 4.69 8.35
CA SER A 190 -14.13 3.45 8.27
C SER A 190 -14.96 2.25 7.82
N ARG A 191 -16.18 2.11 8.35
CA ARG A 191 -17.10 1.02 7.97
C ARG A 191 -17.52 1.12 6.50
N LEU A 192 -17.73 2.33 5.99
CA LEU A 192 -18.04 2.55 4.58
C LEU A 192 -16.88 2.15 3.66
N ILE A 193 -15.62 2.24 4.10
CA ILE A 193 -14.51 1.62 3.35
C ILE A 193 -14.78 0.12 3.20
N CYS A 194 -15.04 -0.61 4.29
CA CYS A 194 -15.30 -2.05 4.23
C CYS A 194 -16.51 -2.40 3.34
N VAL A 195 -17.57 -1.60 3.37
CA VAL A 195 -18.75 -1.80 2.53
C VAL A 195 -18.44 -1.63 1.04
N ASN A 196 -17.55 -0.71 0.70
CA ASN A 196 -17.14 -0.44 -0.69
C ASN A 196 -15.84 -1.18 -1.09
N ASP A 197 -15.25 -1.98 -0.19
CA ASP A 197 -14.08 -2.82 -0.42
C ASP A 197 -14.53 -4.15 -1.05
N LEU A 198 -14.70 -4.13 -2.38
CA LEU A 198 -15.17 -5.29 -3.14
C LEU A 198 -14.07 -6.35 -3.26
N TYR A 199 -14.29 -7.53 -2.67
CA TYR A 199 -13.34 -8.66 -2.76
C TYR A 199 -13.29 -9.35 -4.12
N SER A 200 -14.30 -9.14 -4.96
CA SER A 200 -14.35 -9.67 -6.32
C SER A 200 -14.27 -8.51 -7.30
N PHE A 201 -13.13 -8.40 -7.99
CA PHE A 201 -12.96 -7.50 -9.12
C PHE A 201 -14.08 -7.71 -10.14
N ASP A 202 -14.71 -6.62 -10.59
CA ASP A 202 -15.50 -6.69 -11.83
C ASP A 202 -14.52 -6.54 -13.00
N PRO A 203 -14.26 -7.60 -13.78
CA PRO A 203 -13.30 -7.55 -14.88
C PRO A 203 -13.80 -6.67 -16.04
N ASN A 204 -15.06 -6.26 -16.05
CA ASN A 204 -15.65 -5.43 -17.09
C ASN A 204 -15.66 -3.95 -16.71
N VAL A 205 -15.25 -3.61 -15.49
CA VAL A 205 -15.20 -2.22 -15.02
C VAL A 205 -13.75 -1.76 -15.03
N GLU A 206 -13.41 -0.98 -16.04
CA GLU A 206 -12.15 -0.23 -16.08
C GLU A 206 -12.42 1.17 -15.53
N VAL A 207 -11.66 1.56 -14.51
CA VAL A 207 -11.72 2.89 -13.92
C VAL A 207 -10.33 3.51 -14.06
N HIS A 208 -10.29 4.79 -14.39
CA HIS A 208 -9.06 5.53 -14.62
C HIS A 208 -8.72 6.38 -13.39
N LEU A 209 -7.44 6.56 -13.11
CA LEU A 209 -7.00 7.35 -11.96
C LEU A 209 -7.38 8.83 -12.13
N GLU A 210 -7.34 9.27 -13.38
CA GLU A 210 -7.74 10.56 -13.90
C GLU A 210 -9.16 10.95 -13.45
N ASP A 211 -10.05 9.97 -13.26
CA ASP A 211 -11.43 10.18 -12.79
C ASP A 211 -11.51 10.71 -11.34
N PHE A 212 -10.41 10.64 -10.58
CA PHE A 212 -10.34 11.03 -9.17
C PHE A 212 -9.32 12.12 -8.87
N GLU A 213 -8.63 12.65 -9.88
CA GLU A 213 -7.60 13.68 -9.68
C GLU A 213 -8.12 14.89 -8.90
N ASP A 214 -9.29 15.41 -9.27
CA ASP A 214 -9.91 16.56 -8.58
C ASP A 214 -10.28 16.26 -7.12
N ILE A 215 -10.69 15.02 -6.82
CA ILE A 215 -11.02 14.59 -5.45
C ILE A 215 -9.73 14.48 -4.64
N LEU A 216 -8.68 13.87 -5.20
CA LEU A 216 -7.38 13.77 -4.55
C LEU A 216 -6.76 15.15 -4.33
N ALA A 217 -6.80 16.05 -5.31
CA ALA A 217 -6.27 17.41 -5.18
C ALA A 217 -6.91 18.20 -4.03
N ARG A 218 -8.19 17.93 -3.72
CA ARG A 218 -8.93 18.58 -2.62
C ARG A 218 -8.77 17.90 -1.27
N ASN A 219 -8.45 16.61 -1.24
CA ASN A 219 -8.40 15.80 0.00
C ASN A 219 -6.97 15.34 0.37
N PHE A 220 -5.98 15.57 -0.49
CA PHE A 220 -4.59 15.22 -0.28
C PHE A 220 -3.68 16.42 -0.58
N ARG A 221 -3.02 16.94 0.46
CA ARG A 221 -2.08 18.04 0.40
C ARG A 221 -0.75 17.57 -0.18
N GLN A 222 -0.48 17.93 -1.43
CA GLN A 222 0.83 17.70 -2.05
C GLN A 222 1.87 18.68 -1.46
N PRO A 223 3.02 18.21 -0.96
CA PRO A 223 4.12 19.09 -0.54
C PRO A 223 4.82 19.75 -1.75
N GLU A 224 5.31 20.98 -1.59
CA GLU A 224 5.96 21.74 -2.67
C GLU A 224 7.30 21.12 -3.11
N GLU A 225 7.98 20.45 -2.18
CA GLU A 225 9.23 19.73 -2.41
C GLU A 225 9.00 18.34 -3.05
N GLY A 226 7.77 17.84 -3.04
CA GLY A 226 7.42 16.47 -3.45
C GLY A 226 7.46 15.46 -2.29
N LEU A 227 6.65 14.41 -2.41
CA LEU A 227 6.51 13.35 -1.41
C LEU A 227 7.85 12.66 -1.19
N GLY A 228 8.32 12.68 0.06
CA GLY A 228 9.60 12.09 0.41
C GLY A 228 10.78 13.05 0.35
N PHE A 229 10.60 14.28 -0.13
CA PHE A 229 11.59 15.35 -0.02
C PHE A 229 11.15 16.48 0.91
N ASP A 230 9.93 16.38 1.41
CA ASP A 230 9.40 17.20 2.48
C ASP A 230 9.94 16.79 3.86
N ASN A 231 9.66 17.59 4.88
CA ASN A 231 10.08 17.35 6.27
C ASN A 231 9.04 16.57 7.10
N SER A 232 8.10 15.86 6.46
CA SER A 232 7.13 15.05 7.18
C SER A 232 7.79 13.87 7.90
N PRO A 233 7.22 13.38 9.00
CA PRO A 233 7.73 12.20 9.70
C PRO A 233 7.74 10.94 8.83
N VAL A 234 7.02 10.94 7.70
CA VAL A 234 6.83 9.79 6.81
C VAL A 234 7.57 9.94 5.48
N ALA A 235 8.32 11.03 5.28
CA ALA A 235 9.09 11.28 4.07
C ALA A 235 10.04 10.10 3.74
N HIS A 236 10.59 9.46 4.78
CA HIS A 236 11.43 8.27 4.62
C HIS A 236 10.67 7.07 4.02
N MET A 237 9.37 6.91 4.28
CA MET A 237 8.56 5.82 3.73
C MET A 237 8.37 6.01 2.21
N TRP A 238 8.10 7.25 1.76
CA TRP A 238 8.03 7.59 0.34
C TRP A 238 9.37 7.36 -0.37
N ARG A 239 10.50 7.76 0.24
CA ARG A 239 11.84 7.49 -0.30
C ARG A 239 12.15 5.99 -0.38
N THR A 240 11.67 5.18 0.57
CA THR A 240 11.81 3.72 0.52
C THR A 240 11.08 3.13 -0.69
N MET A 241 9.86 3.60 -0.99
CA MET A 241 9.15 3.15 -2.21
C MET A 241 9.82 3.66 -3.49
N MET A 242 10.36 4.88 -3.47
CA MET A 242 11.07 5.45 -4.61
C MET A 242 12.39 4.71 -4.91
N TRP A 243 13.11 4.28 -3.86
CA TRP A 243 14.41 3.61 -3.94
C TRP A 243 14.50 2.36 -3.04
N PRO A 244 13.73 1.30 -3.35
CA PRO A 244 13.60 0.13 -2.47
C PRO A 244 14.89 -0.68 -2.32
N THR A 245 15.83 -0.50 -3.24
CA THR A 245 17.10 -1.23 -3.31
C THR A 245 18.33 -0.36 -3.02
N ARG A 246 18.12 0.86 -2.50
CA ARG A 246 19.20 1.74 -2.06
C ARG A 246 19.94 1.13 -0.88
N PHE A 247 21.25 1.29 -0.84
CA PHE A 247 22.07 0.67 0.20
C PHE A 247 21.86 1.28 1.59
N LEU A 248 21.84 2.62 1.70
CA LEU A 248 21.59 3.37 2.95
C LEU A 248 20.64 4.54 2.70
#